data_AF-A0A839UIQ9-F1
#
_entry.id   AF-A0A839UIQ9-F1
#
_cell.length_a   1.000
_cell.length_b   1.000
_cell.length_c   1.000
_cell.angle_alpha   90.00
_cell.angle_beta   90.00
_cell.angle_gamma   90.00
#
_symmetry.space_group_name_H-M   'P 1'
#
loop_
_entity.id
_entity.type
_entity.pdbx_description
1 polymer ?
#
loop_
_entity_poly.entity_id
_entity_poly.type
_entity_poly.pdbx_seq_one_letter_code
_entity_poly.pdbx_strand_id
1 'polypeptide(L)'
;MAIILGLVLSSKAKSSKRSLKAKELAARFCLIARQEPVLGPLAVIGAEGDDGKTESTVSVLPIDENVHFYQHGRNVKVSAATNATGPGYHDYLVGLLDQLIASENLVATEEEGWLDETEYWTHRDYALLQTHMSIYFNMVSKVVVARSRAEGHGPLSLSLKPSEILDDFKDGIMTVRGPRDAAFFGITGEAANFFPWWDFALPPAAALGLAEAMLWLEFPWRAPIDRYEAALVHTVSELVKIAQEEPRLNSDTRLNVAAFHAASTSMEWPHPTGMGYLRYSRMVNINDNWWIKLPGYFASVWDEHFKQDVFKCFGCVVIADIGLTEKKDRSVIGGFEGELDVSVVKDDLNFYGIFRDKEYAAGKMGKWLDGCAVAKDEVAVIAIMFDDLSLQQWATDTFLTIRTRKS
;
A
#
# COMPACT_ATOMS: atom_id res chain seq x y z
N MET A 1 14.49 7.83 -10.14
CA MET A 1 14.41 7.25 -11.48
C MET A 1 13.72 5.92 -11.30
N ALA A 2 12.57 5.71 -11.94
CA ALA A 2 11.86 4.43 -11.95
C ALA A 2 12.23 3.70 -13.25
N ILE A 3 11.86 2.43 -13.39
CA ILE A 3 11.82 1.77 -14.70
C ILE A 3 10.36 1.76 -15.14
N ILE A 4 10.07 2.50 -16.20
CA ILE A 4 8.71 2.72 -16.69
C ILE A 4 8.44 1.91 -17.96
N LEU A 5 7.29 1.22 -17.95
CA LEU A 5 6.63 0.67 -19.13
C LEU A 5 5.59 1.68 -19.61
N GLY A 6 5.83 2.36 -20.74
CA GLY A 6 4.97 3.42 -21.26
C GLY A 6 4.51 3.16 -22.70
N LEU A 7 3.24 3.43 -23.00
CA LEU A 7 2.66 3.23 -24.34
C LEU A 7 1.55 4.22 -24.67
N VAL A 8 1.29 4.39 -25.96
CA VAL A 8 0.13 5.14 -26.47
C VAL A 8 -0.76 4.22 -27.28
N LEU A 9 -2.01 4.09 -26.85
CA LEU A 9 -3.04 3.26 -27.46
C LEU A 9 -3.98 4.10 -28.31
N SER A 10 -4.24 3.66 -29.54
CA SER A 10 -5.16 4.27 -30.48
C SER A 10 -6.03 3.22 -31.19
N SER A 11 -7.17 3.62 -31.78
CA SER A 11 -8.05 2.69 -32.48
C SER A 11 -7.54 2.43 -33.90
N LYS A 12 -7.54 1.16 -34.36
CA LYS A 12 -7.18 0.84 -35.76
C LYS A 12 -8.12 1.46 -36.80
N ALA A 13 -9.39 1.73 -36.44
CA ALA A 13 -10.38 2.21 -37.39
C ALA A 13 -10.42 3.75 -37.44
N LYS A 14 -9.91 4.35 -38.53
CA LYS A 14 -10.03 5.80 -38.80
C LYS A 14 -11.48 6.33 -38.84
N SER A 15 -12.48 5.45 -38.96
CA SER A 15 -13.92 5.79 -39.04
C SER A 15 -14.73 5.46 -37.77
N SER A 16 -14.11 4.92 -36.72
CA SER A 16 -14.80 4.69 -35.45
C SER A 16 -15.20 6.03 -34.83
N LYS A 17 -16.49 6.35 -34.85
CA LYS A 17 -17.05 7.51 -34.11
C LYS A 17 -16.90 7.35 -32.59
N ARG A 18 -16.55 6.16 -32.08
CA ARG A 18 -16.37 5.91 -30.66
C ARG A 18 -14.94 6.29 -30.25
N SER A 19 -14.82 7.34 -29.46
CA SER A 19 -13.57 7.72 -28.80
C SER A 19 -13.16 6.64 -27.79
N LEU A 20 -11.90 6.24 -27.78
CA LEU A 20 -11.33 5.41 -26.71
C LEU A 20 -11.43 6.17 -25.38
N LYS A 21 -11.87 5.47 -24.33
CA LYS A 21 -11.99 6.01 -22.98
C LYS A 21 -11.01 5.27 -22.07
N ALA A 22 -10.17 6.03 -21.37
CA ALA A 22 -9.19 5.48 -20.41
C ALA A 22 -9.86 4.55 -19.39
N LYS A 23 -10.99 4.98 -18.81
CA LYS A 23 -11.81 4.17 -17.89
C LYS A 23 -12.26 2.83 -18.48
N GLU A 24 -12.73 2.82 -19.73
CA GLU A 24 -13.18 1.58 -20.37
C GLU A 24 -12.00 0.63 -20.59
N LEU A 25 -10.86 1.13 -21.04
CA LEU A 25 -9.65 0.33 -21.23
C LEU A 25 -9.08 -0.19 -19.90
N ALA A 26 -9.06 0.63 -18.85
CA ALA A 26 -8.65 0.21 -17.51
C ALA A 26 -9.56 -0.91 -16.98
N ALA A 27 -10.87 -0.78 -17.14
CA ALA A 27 -11.82 -1.83 -16.75
C ALA A 27 -11.60 -3.12 -17.55
N ARG A 28 -11.33 -3.04 -18.86
CA ARG A 28 -11.01 -4.20 -19.70
C ARG A 28 -9.69 -4.85 -19.31
N PHE A 29 -8.65 -4.07 -19.08
CA PHE A 29 -7.36 -4.53 -18.61
C PHE A 29 -7.49 -5.26 -17.27
N CYS A 30 -8.23 -4.69 -16.32
CA CYS A 30 -8.53 -5.33 -15.03
C CYS A 30 -9.24 -6.69 -15.22
N LEU A 31 -10.20 -6.78 -16.14
CA LEU A 31 -10.87 -8.05 -16.45
C LEU A 31 -9.93 -9.09 -17.08
N ILE A 32 -8.96 -8.67 -17.89
CA ILE A 32 -7.94 -9.56 -18.45
C ILE A 32 -7.02 -10.05 -17.34
N ALA A 33 -6.51 -9.15 -16.49
CA ALA A 33 -5.67 -9.50 -15.34
C ALA A 33 -6.37 -10.50 -14.40
N ARG A 34 -7.68 -10.36 -14.18
CA ARG A 34 -8.51 -11.29 -13.38
C ARG A 34 -8.62 -12.71 -13.93
N GLN A 35 -8.23 -12.94 -15.18
CA GLN A 35 -8.25 -14.29 -15.76
C GLN A 35 -7.04 -15.12 -15.31
N GLU A 36 -5.98 -14.48 -14.81
CA GLU A 36 -4.82 -15.18 -14.27
C GLU A 36 -5.18 -15.80 -12.90
N PRO A 37 -5.04 -17.12 -12.70
CA PRO A 37 -5.55 -17.79 -11.49
C PRO A 37 -4.91 -17.37 -10.17
N VAL A 38 -3.64 -16.95 -10.18
CA VAL A 38 -2.85 -16.72 -8.95
C VAL A 38 -2.95 -15.26 -8.49
N LEU A 39 -2.61 -14.33 -9.38
CA LEU A 39 -2.55 -12.89 -9.14
C LEU A 39 -3.86 -12.18 -9.49
N GLY A 40 -4.65 -12.73 -10.41
CA GLY A 40 -5.91 -12.14 -10.86
C GLY A 40 -6.90 -11.76 -9.76
N PRO A 41 -7.04 -12.52 -8.64
CA PRO A 41 -7.89 -12.12 -7.52
C PRO A 41 -7.56 -10.75 -6.91
N LEU A 42 -6.31 -10.27 -7.05
CA LEU A 42 -5.85 -8.98 -6.53
C LEU A 42 -6.09 -7.82 -7.50
N ALA A 43 -6.50 -8.11 -8.74
CA ALA A 43 -6.71 -7.07 -9.73
C ALA A 43 -7.96 -6.23 -9.39
N VAL A 44 -7.73 -4.94 -9.07
CA VAL A 44 -8.77 -3.99 -8.64
C VAL A 44 -8.62 -2.69 -9.43
N ILE A 45 -9.75 -2.15 -9.88
CA ILE A 45 -9.80 -0.82 -10.50
C ILE A 45 -9.81 0.24 -9.40
N GLY A 46 -8.89 1.20 -9.48
CA GLY A 46 -8.80 2.33 -8.57
C GLY A 46 -9.70 3.50 -8.98
N ALA A 47 -9.76 4.52 -8.11
CA ALA A 47 -10.55 5.73 -8.32
C ALA A 47 -10.00 6.61 -9.46
N GLU A 48 -10.88 7.46 -10.00
CA GLU A 48 -10.56 8.45 -11.03
C GLU A 48 -9.86 9.66 -10.39
N GLY A 49 -8.77 10.13 -11.02
CA GLY A 49 -8.17 11.42 -10.67
C GLY A 49 -9.10 12.56 -11.09
N ASP A 50 -9.32 13.54 -10.19
CA ASP A 50 -10.18 14.71 -10.40
C ASP A 50 -9.39 15.95 -10.89
N ASP A 51 -8.14 15.76 -11.33
CA ASP A 51 -7.17 16.80 -11.68
C ASP A 51 -7.27 17.29 -13.14
N GLY A 52 -8.46 17.16 -13.75
CA GLY A 52 -8.73 17.64 -15.12
C GLY A 52 -8.13 16.76 -16.23
N LYS A 53 -7.39 15.70 -15.87
CA LYS A 53 -7.02 14.59 -16.76
C LYS A 53 -7.85 13.39 -16.32
N THR A 54 -8.66 12.83 -17.22
CA THR A 54 -9.41 11.60 -16.92
C THR A 54 -8.43 10.44 -16.80
N GLU A 55 -7.98 10.17 -15.58
CA GLU A 55 -7.11 9.07 -15.21
C GLU A 55 -7.94 7.90 -14.65
N SER A 56 -7.53 6.69 -14.96
CA SER A 56 -8.05 5.47 -14.33
C SER A 56 -6.89 4.55 -14.02
N THR A 57 -6.90 3.92 -12.86
CA THR A 57 -5.81 3.07 -12.40
C THR A 57 -6.27 1.64 -12.21
N VAL A 58 -5.36 0.69 -12.40
CA VAL A 58 -5.59 -0.73 -12.08
C VAL A 58 -4.45 -1.20 -11.20
N SER A 59 -4.75 -1.58 -9.97
CA SER A 59 -3.82 -2.35 -9.14
C SER A 59 -3.86 -3.79 -9.62
N VAL A 60 -2.72 -4.34 -10.04
CA VAL A 60 -2.59 -5.75 -10.46
C VAL A 60 -1.87 -6.55 -9.38
N LEU A 61 -0.87 -5.94 -8.77
CA LEU A 61 -0.03 -6.53 -7.76
C LEU A 61 0.24 -5.44 -6.72
N PRO A 62 -0.13 -5.64 -5.43
CA PRO A 62 -0.07 -4.57 -4.45
C PRO A 62 1.34 -4.26 -3.94
N ILE A 63 2.39 -4.82 -4.57
CA ILE A 63 3.79 -4.56 -4.21
C ILE A 63 4.46 -3.50 -5.11
N ASP A 64 3.79 -3.09 -6.19
CA ASP A 64 4.28 -2.06 -7.12
C ASP A 64 3.23 -0.96 -7.32
N GLU A 65 3.59 0.06 -8.09
CA GLU A 65 2.64 1.10 -8.47
C GLU A 65 1.52 0.55 -9.36
N ASN A 66 0.38 1.25 -9.36
CA ASN A 66 -0.74 0.86 -10.21
C ASN A 66 -0.40 1.02 -11.69
N VAL A 67 -1.11 0.31 -12.56
CA VAL A 67 -1.09 0.60 -14.00
C VAL A 67 -2.01 1.78 -14.27
N HIS A 68 -1.46 2.86 -14.81
CA HIS A 68 -2.17 4.11 -15.04
C HIS A 68 -2.64 4.21 -16.49
N PHE A 69 -3.89 4.61 -16.70
CA PHE A 69 -4.50 4.90 -18.00
C PHE A 69 -4.91 6.37 -18.04
N TYR A 70 -4.25 7.15 -18.89
CA TYR A 70 -4.49 8.59 -19.04
C TYR A 70 -5.23 8.88 -20.34
N GLN A 71 -6.36 9.59 -20.25
CA GLN A 71 -7.02 10.10 -21.44
C GLN A 71 -6.17 11.21 -22.09
N HIS A 72 -5.81 11.03 -23.36
CA HIS A 72 -5.07 12.03 -24.13
C HIS A 72 -5.69 12.24 -25.51
N GLY A 73 -6.65 13.17 -25.60
CA GLY A 73 -7.42 13.41 -26.83
C GLY A 73 -8.18 12.15 -27.24
N ARG A 74 -7.87 11.60 -28.42
CA ARG A 74 -8.46 10.34 -28.94
C ARG A 74 -7.69 9.08 -28.56
N ASN A 75 -6.51 9.25 -27.96
CA ASN A 75 -5.63 8.16 -27.55
C ASN A 75 -5.72 7.99 -26.03
N VAL A 76 -5.23 6.85 -25.56
CA VAL A 76 -5.04 6.57 -24.14
C VAL A 76 -3.57 6.26 -23.92
N LYS A 77 -2.94 6.95 -22.98
CA LYS A 77 -1.55 6.65 -22.59
C LYS A 77 -1.56 5.71 -21.41
N VAL A 78 -0.71 4.69 -21.45
CA VAL A 78 -0.57 3.70 -20.39
C VAL A 78 0.83 3.83 -19.80
N SER A 79 0.93 3.76 -18.47
CA SER A 79 2.21 3.77 -17.76
C SER A 79 2.16 2.86 -16.53
N ALA A 80 3.25 2.14 -16.27
CA ALA A 80 3.45 1.40 -15.04
C ALA A 80 4.93 1.43 -14.63
N ALA A 81 5.20 1.68 -13.35
CA ALA A 81 6.50 1.41 -12.77
C ALA A 81 6.63 -0.10 -12.47
N THR A 82 7.82 -0.65 -12.71
CA THR A 82 8.08 -2.10 -12.55
C THR A 82 9.35 -2.38 -11.73
N ASN A 83 9.97 -1.34 -11.19
CA ASN A 83 11.26 -1.42 -10.49
C ASN A 83 11.15 -1.86 -9.02
N ALA A 84 9.94 -2.05 -8.48
CA ALA A 84 9.79 -2.66 -7.16
C ALA A 84 9.77 -4.19 -7.30
N THR A 85 9.04 -4.68 -8.32
CA THR A 85 8.82 -6.12 -8.51
C THR A 85 9.89 -6.79 -9.36
N GLY A 86 10.38 -6.12 -10.40
CA GLY A 86 11.44 -6.63 -11.27
C GLY A 86 10.98 -7.09 -12.66
N PRO A 87 11.90 -7.69 -13.44
CA PRO A 87 11.72 -7.96 -14.86
C PRO A 87 10.60 -8.95 -15.19
N GLY A 88 10.30 -9.93 -14.33
CA GLY A 88 9.22 -10.88 -14.61
C GLY A 88 7.83 -10.25 -14.52
N TYR A 89 7.64 -9.28 -13.62
CA TYR A 89 6.40 -8.51 -13.58
C TYR A 89 6.27 -7.55 -14.77
N HIS A 90 7.39 -6.97 -15.21
CA HIS A 90 7.40 -6.16 -16.43
C HIS A 90 6.93 -6.98 -17.64
N ASP A 91 7.49 -8.17 -17.85
CA ASP A 91 7.05 -9.10 -18.90
C ASP A 91 5.56 -9.47 -18.77
N TYR A 92 5.13 -9.79 -17.55
CA TYR A 92 3.72 -10.11 -17.27
C TYR A 92 2.78 -8.97 -17.67
N LEU A 93 3.08 -7.72 -17.30
CA LEU A 93 2.28 -6.56 -17.70
C LEU A 93 2.24 -6.36 -19.20
N VAL A 94 3.37 -6.57 -19.89
CA VAL A 94 3.41 -6.49 -21.35
C VAL A 94 2.52 -7.56 -21.98
N GLY A 95 2.52 -8.79 -21.45
CA GLY A 95 1.62 -9.84 -21.89
C GLY A 95 0.13 -9.50 -21.70
N LEU A 96 -0.24 -8.82 -20.60
CA LEU A 96 -1.60 -8.34 -20.39
C LEU A 96 -1.99 -7.22 -21.37
N LEU A 97 -1.06 -6.32 -21.69
CA LEU A 97 -1.27 -5.24 -22.65
C LEU A 97 -1.41 -5.76 -24.08
N ASP A 98 -0.62 -6.77 -24.47
CA ASP A 98 -0.77 -7.46 -25.76
C ASP A 98 -2.18 -8.06 -25.91
N GLN A 99 -2.70 -8.68 -24.85
CA GLN A 99 -4.07 -9.20 -24.83
C GLN A 99 -5.11 -8.10 -24.98
N LEU A 100 -4.97 -6.99 -24.26
CA LEU A 100 -5.86 -5.84 -24.37
C LEU A 100 -5.87 -5.25 -25.79
N ILE A 101 -4.68 -5.07 -26.37
CA ILE A 101 -4.51 -4.54 -27.73
C ILE A 101 -5.19 -5.44 -28.75
N ALA A 102 -5.02 -6.76 -28.61
CA ALA A 102 -5.66 -7.74 -29.47
C ALA A 102 -7.18 -7.72 -29.31
N SER A 103 -7.70 -7.75 -28.08
CA SER A 103 -9.15 -7.84 -27.80
C SER A 103 -9.93 -6.60 -28.20
N GLU A 104 -9.33 -5.42 -28.05
CA GLU A 104 -9.95 -4.12 -28.37
C GLU A 104 -9.53 -3.61 -29.76
N ASN A 105 -8.78 -4.41 -30.53
CA ASN A 105 -8.29 -4.09 -31.86
C ASN A 105 -7.57 -2.72 -31.95
N LEU A 106 -6.64 -2.50 -31.01
CA LEU A 106 -5.89 -1.26 -30.85
C LEU A 106 -4.59 -1.26 -31.66
N VAL A 107 -4.01 -0.08 -31.84
CA VAL A 107 -2.61 0.12 -32.22
C VAL A 107 -1.90 0.69 -31.00
N ALA A 108 -0.79 0.08 -30.63
CA ALA A 108 0.12 0.62 -29.63
C ALA A 108 1.37 1.20 -30.30
N THR A 109 1.80 2.36 -29.81
CA THR A 109 3.03 3.05 -30.24
C THR A 109 3.74 3.63 -29.03
N GLU A 110 5.03 3.86 -29.16
CA GLU A 110 5.83 4.59 -28.17
C GLU A 110 5.96 6.06 -28.61
N GLU A 111 5.90 6.98 -27.66
CA GLU A 111 6.11 8.42 -27.86
C GLU A 111 7.14 8.94 -26.87
N GLU A 112 7.72 10.12 -27.12
CA GLU A 112 8.64 10.75 -26.16
C GLU A 112 7.95 10.92 -24.79
N GLY A 113 8.60 10.40 -23.75
CA GLY A 113 8.07 10.37 -22.37
C GLY A 113 7.00 9.29 -22.11
N TRP A 114 6.68 8.45 -23.09
CA TRP A 114 5.70 7.36 -23.02
C TRP A 114 6.18 6.17 -23.84
N LEU A 115 7.27 5.57 -23.37
CA LEU A 115 7.95 4.42 -23.98
C LEU A 115 8.38 3.44 -22.89
N ASP A 116 8.67 2.19 -23.27
CA ASP A 116 9.34 1.24 -22.40
C ASP A 116 10.84 1.55 -22.33
N GLU A 117 11.31 2.01 -21.16
CA GLU A 117 12.70 2.40 -20.93
C GLU A 117 13.69 1.23 -21.02
N THR A 118 13.19 0.00 -21.06
CA THR A 118 13.98 -1.22 -21.22
C THR A 118 14.00 -1.75 -22.64
N GLU A 119 13.19 -1.16 -23.53
CA GLU A 119 12.94 -1.60 -24.91
C GLU A 119 12.42 -3.05 -25.04
N TYR A 120 11.99 -3.67 -23.92
CA TYR A 120 11.48 -5.02 -23.89
C TYR A 120 10.17 -5.18 -24.67
N TRP A 121 9.34 -4.14 -24.69
CA TRP A 121 8.13 -4.06 -25.50
C TRP A 121 8.42 -4.41 -26.96
N THR A 122 9.47 -3.81 -27.50
CA THR A 122 9.77 -3.86 -28.94
C THR A 122 10.52 -5.12 -29.30
N HIS A 123 11.54 -5.49 -28.51
CA HIS A 123 12.47 -6.57 -28.88
C HIS A 123 12.12 -7.92 -28.29
N ARG A 124 11.33 -7.95 -27.20
CA ARG A 124 11.02 -9.16 -26.42
C ARG A 124 12.29 -9.88 -25.93
N ASP A 125 13.38 -9.14 -25.74
CA ASP A 125 14.65 -9.66 -25.24
C ASP A 125 14.70 -9.61 -23.71
N TYR A 126 14.42 -10.74 -23.07
CA TYR A 126 14.34 -10.82 -21.62
C TYR A 126 15.71 -10.63 -20.94
N ALA A 127 16.81 -11.01 -21.62
CA ALA A 127 18.15 -10.83 -21.07
C ALA A 127 18.54 -9.33 -21.07
N LEU A 128 18.12 -8.59 -22.10
CA LEU A 128 18.27 -7.13 -22.11
C LEU A 128 17.47 -6.47 -20.98
N LEU A 129 16.22 -6.89 -20.77
CA LEU A 129 15.38 -6.42 -19.66
C LEU A 129 16.05 -6.66 -18.28
N GLN A 130 16.56 -7.87 -18.03
CA GLN A 130 17.32 -8.18 -16.81
C GLN A 130 18.58 -7.32 -16.67
N THR A 131 19.25 -6.99 -17.78
CA THR A 131 20.42 -6.11 -17.79
C THR A 131 20.03 -4.69 -17.36
N HIS A 132 18.94 -4.13 -17.90
CA HIS A 132 18.43 -2.81 -17.49
C HIS A 132 18.05 -2.77 -16.01
N MET A 133 17.34 -3.80 -15.52
CA MET A 133 16.99 -3.93 -14.09
C MET A 133 18.22 -4.04 -13.18
N SER A 134 19.27 -4.74 -13.62
CA SER A 134 20.56 -4.80 -12.91
C SER A 134 21.25 -3.45 -12.84
N ILE A 135 21.25 -2.68 -13.94
CA ILE A 135 21.83 -1.33 -13.99
C ILE A 135 21.08 -0.42 -13.02
N TYR A 136 19.75 -0.46 -13.02
CA TYR A 136 18.92 0.26 -12.05
C TYR A 136 19.29 -0.10 -10.62
N PHE A 137 19.31 -1.40 -10.28
CA PHE A 137 19.66 -1.88 -8.94
C PHE A 137 21.03 -1.35 -8.50
N ASN A 138 22.05 -1.43 -9.37
CA ASN A 138 23.39 -0.93 -9.06
C ASN A 138 23.43 0.59 -8.83
N MET A 139 22.63 1.35 -9.59
CA MET A 139 22.53 2.80 -9.41
C MET A 139 21.90 3.16 -8.06
N VAL A 140 20.75 2.58 -7.73
CA VAL A 140 20.07 2.86 -6.46
C VAL A 140 20.85 2.33 -5.25
N SER A 141 21.53 1.20 -5.40
CA SER A 141 22.44 0.63 -4.39
C SER A 141 23.53 1.61 -3.99
N LYS A 142 24.19 2.24 -4.98
CA LYS A 142 25.23 3.26 -4.71
C LYS A 142 24.68 4.42 -3.90
N VAL A 143 23.48 4.90 -4.24
CA VAL A 143 22.83 6.02 -3.54
C VAL A 143 22.46 5.63 -2.11
N VAL A 144 21.85 4.46 -1.92
CA VAL A 144 21.38 4.03 -0.60
C VAL A 144 22.56 3.74 0.34
N VAL A 145 23.63 3.11 -0.17
CA VAL A 145 24.86 2.86 0.61
C VAL A 145 25.54 4.17 0.99
N ALA A 146 25.65 5.13 0.05
CA ALA A 146 26.22 6.44 0.35
C ALA A 146 25.43 7.17 1.44
N ARG A 147 24.09 7.13 1.38
CA ARG A 147 23.21 7.73 2.41
C ARG A 147 23.30 7.02 3.75
N SER A 148 23.37 5.69 3.77
CA SER A 148 23.49 4.88 5.00
C SER A 148 24.78 5.13 5.78
N ARG A 149 25.76 5.82 5.19
CA ARG A 149 27.02 6.19 5.85
C ARG A 149 27.05 7.64 6.33
N ALA A 150 26.04 8.44 5.99
CA ALA A 150 25.98 9.85 6.37
C ALA A 150 25.45 10.00 7.80
N GLU A 151 26.07 10.84 8.63
CA GLU A 151 25.55 11.11 9.97
C GLU A 151 24.14 11.70 9.92
N GLY A 152 23.26 11.25 10.81
CA GLY A 152 21.89 11.76 10.92
C GLY A 152 20.96 11.35 9.78
N HIS A 153 21.29 10.33 8.99
CA HIS A 153 20.33 9.78 8.04
C HIS A 153 19.13 9.18 8.80
N GLY A 154 17.92 9.48 8.36
CA GLY A 154 16.71 8.79 8.84
C GLY A 154 16.64 7.35 8.31
N PRO A 155 15.54 6.63 8.60
CA PRO A 155 15.26 5.35 7.96
C PRO A 155 15.29 5.49 6.43
N LEU A 156 15.93 4.52 5.78
CA LEU A 156 16.06 4.48 4.32
C LEU A 156 15.10 3.44 3.76
N SER A 157 14.48 3.76 2.63
CA SER A 157 13.68 2.80 1.89
C SER A 157 14.08 2.77 0.42
N LEU A 158 13.85 1.61 -0.20
CA LEU A 158 14.00 1.40 -1.63
C LEU A 158 12.75 0.72 -2.16
N SER A 159 12.11 1.37 -3.14
CA SER A 159 10.87 0.91 -3.77
C SER A 159 9.69 0.75 -2.80
N LEU A 160 9.65 1.58 -1.74
CA LEU A 160 8.50 1.71 -0.83
C LEU A 160 7.88 3.10 -0.92
N LYS A 161 6.59 3.21 -0.61
CA LYS A 161 5.93 4.52 -0.52
C LYS A 161 6.48 5.29 0.69
N PRO A 162 6.58 6.63 0.65
CA PRO A 162 7.06 7.41 1.80
C PRO A 162 6.26 7.17 3.10
N SER A 163 4.97 6.86 2.98
CA SER A 163 4.08 6.51 4.10
C SER A 163 4.40 5.17 4.77
N GLU A 164 5.23 4.34 4.14
CA GLU A 164 5.64 3.02 4.64
C GLU A 164 6.99 3.07 5.35
N ILE A 165 7.64 4.24 5.44
CA ILE A 165 8.90 4.40 6.14
C ILE A 165 8.63 4.42 7.64
N LEU A 166 9.22 3.46 8.35
CA LEU A 166 9.00 3.23 9.77
C LEU A 166 10.26 3.57 10.57
N ASP A 167 10.08 4.34 11.64
CA ASP A 167 11.18 4.71 12.56
C ASP A 167 11.75 3.51 13.32
N ASP A 168 11.05 2.37 13.34
CA ASP A 168 11.47 1.12 13.96
C ASP A 168 12.66 0.45 13.23
N PHE A 169 12.95 0.84 11.98
CA PHE A 169 14.02 0.27 11.14
C PHE A 169 15.18 1.23 10.92
N LYS A 170 15.70 1.85 11.99
CA LYS A 170 16.75 2.90 11.90
C LYS A 170 18.04 2.46 11.21
N ASP A 171 18.43 1.21 11.41
CA ASP A 171 19.70 0.66 10.90
C ASP A 171 19.51 -0.19 9.63
N GLY A 172 18.27 -0.35 9.18
CA GLY A 172 17.90 -1.15 8.01
C GLY A 172 17.53 -0.29 6.81
N ILE A 173 17.82 -0.79 5.62
CA ILE A 173 17.26 -0.28 4.37
C ILE A 173 16.01 -1.09 4.09
N MET A 174 14.85 -0.47 4.24
CA MET A 174 13.56 -1.09 4.02
C MET A 174 13.35 -1.37 2.53
N THR A 175 13.02 -2.61 2.17
CA THR A 175 12.72 -3.01 0.78
C THR A 175 11.36 -3.71 0.72
N VAL A 176 10.85 -3.95 -0.49
CA VAL A 176 9.61 -4.71 -0.68
C VAL A 176 9.66 -6.11 -0.07
N ARG A 177 10.85 -6.73 0.03
CA ARG A 177 11.06 -8.06 0.64
C ARG A 177 11.59 -7.99 2.07
N GLY A 178 11.35 -6.88 2.76
CA GLY A 178 11.79 -6.65 4.14
C GLY A 178 13.09 -5.83 4.24
N PRO A 179 13.52 -5.53 5.48
CA PRO A 179 14.72 -4.76 5.74
C PRO A 179 15.99 -5.51 5.32
N ARG A 180 16.97 -4.78 4.78
CA ARG A 180 18.30 -5.26 4.40
C ARG A 180 19.38 -4.38 5.02
N ASP A 181 20.53 -4.96 5.31
CA ASP A 181 21.70 -4.17 5.68
C ASP A 181 22.33 -3.48 4.46
N ALA A 182 23.22 -2.52 4.71
CA ALA A 182 23.95 -1.84 3.65
C ALA A 182 24.94 -2.77 2.90
N ALA A 183 25.34 -3.90 3.49
CA ALA A 183 26.28 -4.83 2.87
C ALA A 183 25.64 -5.57 1.68
N PHE A 184 24.33 -5.83 1.75
CA PHE A 184 23.56 -6.41 0.65
C PHE A 184 23.69 -5.64 -0.68
N PHE A 185 23.81 -4.31 -0.63
CA PHE A 185 23.82 -3.45 -1.81
C PHE A 185 25.22 -3.26 -2.44
N GLY A 186 26.25 -3.93 -1.92
CA GLY A 186 27.66 -3.72 -2.30
C GLY A 186 28.20 -4.59 -3.45
N ILE A 187 27.47 -5.62 -3.91
CA ILE A 187 28.02 -6.69 -4.76
C ILE A 187 27.22 -6.82 -6.08
N THR A 188 27.93 -6.93 -7.20
CA THR A 188 27.34 -7.29 -8.50
C THR A 188 26.91 -8.77 -8.49
N GLY A 189 25.61 -9.03 -8.59
CA GLY A 189 25.02 -10.38 -8.51
C GLY A 189 23.78 -10.47 -7.63
N GLU A 190 23.52 -9.44 -6.82
CA GLU A 190 22.39 -9.41 -5.88
C GLU A 190 21.06 -8.92 -6.49
N ALA A 191 21.04 -8.41 -7.73
CA ALA A 191 19.82 -7.91 -8.35
C ALA A 191 18.73 -9.01 -8.39
N ALA A 192 19.08 -10.23 -8.79
CA ALA A 192 18.17 -11.37 -8.80
C ALA A 192 17.63 -11.73 -7.39
N ASN A 193 18.40 -11.46 -6.34
CA ASN A 193 17.99 -11.69 -4.94
C ASN A 193 17.27 -10.48 -4.33
N PHE A 194 17.33 -9.32 -4.98
CA PHE A 194 16.66 -8.10 -4.58
C PHE A 194 15.20 -8.10 -5.05
N PHE A 195 14.98 -8.33 -6.35
CA PHE A 195 13.64 -8.28 -6.93
C PHE A 195 12.80 -9.50 -6.49
N PRO A 196 11.50 -9.30 -6.19
CA PRO A 196 10.56 -10.40 -5.99
C PRO A 196 10.42 -11.34 -7.20
N TRP A 197 10.49 -10.78 -8.42
CA TRP A 197 10.22 -11.51 -9.65
C TRP A 197 11.31 -11.25 -10.70
N TRP A 198 12.38 -12.04 -10.63
CA TRP A 198 13.55 -11.91 -11.51
C TRP A 198 13.47 -12.73 -12.81
N ASP A 199 12.81 -13.88 -12.77
CA ASP A 199 12.80 -14.85 -13.86
C ASP A 199 11.57 -14.69 -14.75
N PHE A 200 11.69 -15.17 -15.99
CA PHE A 200 10.59 -15.21 -16.96
C PHE A 200 9.48 -16.15 -16.48
N ALA A 201 8.22 -15.80 -16.76
CA ALA A 201 7.03 -16.48 -16.23
C ALA A 201 7.04 -16.56 -14.69
N LEU A 202 6.18 -17.38 -14.06
CA LEU A 202 6.08 -17.47 -12.59
C LEU A 202 6.68 -18.79 -12.06
N PRO A 203 8.02 -18.95 -12.01
CA PRO A 203 8.64 -20.13 -11.43
C PRO A 203 8.59 -20.10 -9.88
N PRO A 204 8.90 -21.22 -9.21
CA PRO A 204 8.92 -21.32 -7.74
C PRO A 204 9.72 -20.21 -7.03
N ALA A 205 10.87 -19.81 -7.60
CA ALA A 205 11.71 -18.74 -7.05
C ALA A 205 11.01 -17.37 -7.04
N ALA A 206 10.27 -17.05 -8.11
CA ALA A 206 9.48 -15.83 -8.21
C ALA A 206 8.26 -15.89 -7.30
N ALA A 207 7.59 -17.04 -7.22
CA ALA A 207 6.45 -17.23 -6.32
C ALA A 207 6.86 -17.01 -4.84
N LEU A 208 8.04 -17.52 -4.43
CA LEU A 208 8.60 -17.24 -3.11
C LEU A 208 8.84 -15.74 -2.91
N GLY A 209 9.51 -15.08 -3.86
CA GLY A 209 9.83 -13.65 -3.75
C GLY A 209 8.58 -12.76 -3.66
N LEU A 210 7.53 -13.09 -4.42
CA LEU A 210 6.24 -12.40 -4.36
C LEU A 210 5.51 -12.63 -3.04
N ALA A 211 5.47 -13.87 -2.53
CA ALA A 211 4.87 -14.19 -1.25
C ALA A 211 5.57 -13.43 -0.10
N GLU A 212 6.90 -13.41 -0.10
CA GLU A 212 7.68 -12.61 0.86
C GLU A 212 7.32 -11.13 0.79
N ALA A 213 7.24 -10.57 -0.41
CA ALA A 213 6.94 -9.16 -0.60
C ALA A 213 5.53 -8.79 -0.09
N MET A 214 4.53 -9.60 -0.42
CA MET A 214 3.15 -9.40 0.07
C MET A 214 3.04 -9.53 1.59
N LEU A 215 3.76 -10.46 2.20
CA LEU A 215 3.77 -10.62 3.65
C LEU A 215 4.48 -9.47 4.39
N TRP A 216 5.45 -8.83 3.74
CA TRP A 216 6.11 -7.63 4.27
C TRP A 216 5.23 -6.39 4.11
N LEU A 217 4.59 -6.19 2.96
CA LEU A 217 3.91 -4.94 2.62
C LEU A 217 2.43 -4.92 3.01
N GLU A 218 1.71 -6.00 2.72
CA GLU A 218 0.26 -5.96 2.59
C GLU A 218 -0.48 -6.86 3.58
N PHE A 219 0.15 -7.95 4.03
CA PHE A 219 -0.51 -8.87 4.95
C PHE A 219 -0.62 -8.27 6.36
N PRO A 220 -1.83 -8.12 6.93
CA PRO A 220 -2.01 -7.46 8.22
C PRO A 220 -1.60 -8.34 9.42
N TRP A 221 -1.15 -9.58 9.19
CA TRP A 221 -0.77 -10.55 10.24
C TRP A 221 -1.90 -10.89 11.23
N ARG A 222 -3.13 -10.85 10.74
CA ARG A 222 -4.37 -11.28 11.38
C ARG A 222 -5.31 -11.84 10.30
N ALA A 223 -6.44 -12.41 10.71
CA ALA A 223 -7.49 -12.87 9.81
C ALA A 223 -8.04 -11.71 8.96
N PRO A 224 -8.50 -12.01 7.72
CA PRO A 224 -9.02 -10.99 6.81
C PRO A 224 -10.34 -10.41 7.32
N ILE A 225 -10.53 -9.10 7.18
CA ILE A 225 -11.77 -8.39 7.60
C ILE A 225 -12.65 -7.95 6.42
N ASP A 226 -12.17 -8.11 5.19
CA ASP A 226 -12.94 -7.88 3.99
C ASP A 226 -12.55 -8.85 2.85
N ARG A 227 -13.19 -8.65 1.69
CA ARG A 227 -12.98 -9.51 0.52
C ARG A 227 -11.62 -9.32 -0.13
N TYR A 228 -11.03 -8.13 -0.03
CA TYR A 228 -9.72 -7.84 -0.61
C TYR A 228 -8.62 -8.53 0.20
N GLU A 229 -8.64 -8.39 1.53
CA GLU A 229 -7.72 -9.12 2.41
C GLU A 229 -7.89 -10.65 2.28
N ALA A 230 -9.12 -11.13 2.08
CA ALA A 230 -9.36 -12.57 1.82
C ALA A 230 -8.74 -13.03 0.49
N ALA A 231 -8.81 -12.20 -0.56
CA ALA A 231 -8.14 -12.46 -1.83
C ALA A 231 -6.61 -12.45 -1.67
N LEU A 232 -6.06 -11.52 -0.88
CA LEU A 232 -4.63 -11.47 -0.53
C LEU A 232 -4.17 -12.77 0.14
N VAL A 233 -4.90 -13.25 1.16
CA VAL A 233 -4.59 -14.52 1.83
C VAL A 233 -4.62 -15.69 0.85
N HIS A 234 -5.61 -15.74 -0.04
CA HIS A 234 -5.70 -16.78 -1.07
C HIS A 234 -4.50 -16.73 -2.03
N THR A 235 -4.18 -15.56 -2.58
CA THR A 235 -3.05 -15.40 -3.51
C THR A 235 -1.73 -15.75 -2.85
N VAL A 236 -1.46 -15.29 -1.62
CA VAL A 236 -0.25 -15.68 -0.89
C VAL A 236 -0.20 -17.21 -0.69
N SER A 237 -1.32 -17.85 -0.40
CA SER A 237 -1.37 -19.31 -0.24
C SER A 237 -1.04 -20.07 -1.53
N GLU A 238 -1.56 -19.63 -2.69
CA GLU A 238 -1.20 -20.24 -3.98
C GLU A 238 0.26 -19.97 -4.37
N LEU A 239 0.79 -18.78 -4.06
CA LEU A 239 2.22 -18.49 -4.26
C LEU A 239 3.11 -19.38 -3.39
N VAL A 240 2.77 -19.56 -2.12
CA VAL A 240 3.49 -20.47 -1.20
C VAL A 240 3.45 -21.91 -1.71
N LYS A 241 2.33 -22.34 -2.28
CA LYS A 241 2.18 -23.67 -2.88
C LYS A 241 3.09 -23.86 -4.10
N ILE A 242 3.16 -22.86 -5.00
CA ILE A 242 4.10 -22.89 -6.14
C ILE A 242 5.55 -22.88 -5.64
N ALA A 243 5.83 -22.12 -4.57
CA ALA A 243 7.15 -22.02 -3.96
C ALA A 243 7.63 -23.31 -3.24
N GLN A 244 6.81 -24.35 -3.10
CA GLN A 244 7.21 -25.60 -2.42
C GLN A 244 8.41 -26.29 -3.08
N GLU A 245 8.61 -26.06 -4.38
CA GLU A 245 9.74 -26.61 -5.14
C GLU A 245 11.02 -25.79 -5.01
N GLU A 246 10.96 -24.58 -4.42
CA GLU A 246 12.11 -23.71 -4.21
C GLU A 246 12.87 -24.11 -2.93
N PRO A 247 14.14 -24.56 -3.02
CA PRO A 247 14.90 -25.03 -1.87
C PRO A 247 15.03 -23.99 -0.74
N ARG A 248 15.08 -22.69 -1.10
CA ARG A 248 15.17 -21.61 -0.11
C ARG A 248 14.01 -21.59 0.86
N LEU A 249 12.80 -22.04 0.48
CA LEU A 249 11.64 -22.06 1.36
C LEU A 249 11.89 -22.78 2.69
N ASN A 250 12.71 -23.85 2.66
CA ASN A 250 12.99 -24.65 3.86
C ASN A 250 14.22 -24.16 4.64
N SER A 251 15.17 -23.49 3.98
CA SER A 251 16.39 -23.00 4.60
C SER A 251 16.30 -21.56 5.08
N ASP A 252 15.41 -20.78 4.49
CA ASP A 252 15.26 -19.35 4.72
C ASP A 252 14.20 -19.10 5.80
N THR A 253 14.65 -18.66 6.97
CA THR A 253 13.76 -18.37 8.09
C THR A 253 12.96 -17.08 7.90
N ARG A 254 13.18 -16.32 6.81
CA ARG A 254 12.49 -15.06 6.56
C ARG A 254 11.02 -15.26 6.23
N LEU A 255 10.68 -16.34 5.52
CA LEU A 255 9.28 -16.72 5.28
C LEU A 255 8.83 -17.76 6.29
N ASN A 256 8.02 -17.35 7.28
CA ASN A 256 7.42 -18.29 8.23
C ASN A 256 6.00 -18.68 7.79
N VAL A 257 5.92 -19.71 6.93
CA VAL A 257 4.65 -20.24 6.40
C VAL A 257 3.68 -20.66 7.50
N ALA A 258 4.18 -21.27 8.58
CA ALA A 258 3.35 -21.67 9.72
C ALA A 258 2.75 -20.45 10.44
N ALA A 259 3.56 -19.40 10.64
CA ALA A 259 3.08 -18.15 11.24
C ALA A 259 2.07 -17.43 10.32
N PHE A 260 2.26 -17.46 9.00
CA PHE A 260 1.28 -16.95 8.04
C PHE A 260 -0.07 -17.67 8.19
N HIS A 261 -0.08 -19.01 8.16
CA HIS A 261 -1.32 -19.78 8.30
C HIS A 261 -2.02 -19.59 9.66
N ALA A 262 -1.23 -19.50 10.74
CA ALA A 262 -1.78 -19.20 12.06
C ALA A 262 -2.40 -17.79 12.09
N ALA A 263 -1.69 -16.80 11.57
CA ALA A 263 -2.15 -15.41 11.54
C ALA A 263 -3.39 -15.24 10.66
N SER A 264 -3.49 -15.92 9.51
CA SER A 264 -4.61 -15.78 8.57
C SER A 264 -5.96 -16.23 9.12
N THR A 265 -5.96 -16.89 10.28
CA THR A 265 -7.17 -17.34 10.99
C THR A 265 -7.32 -16.71 12.38
N SER A 266 -6.34 -15.93 12.84
CA SER A 266 -6.34 -15.31 14.16
C SER A 266 -7.15 -14.01 14.17
N MET A 267 -8.05 -13.87 15.13
CA MET A 267 -8.74 -12.59 15.41
C MET A 267 -7.97 -11.71 16.41
N GLU A 268 -6.82 -12.18 16.88
CA GLU A 268 -5.96 -11.42 17.80
C GLU A 268 -5.17 -10.34 17.07
N TRP A 269 -4.87 -9.25 17.78
CA TRP A 269 -3.98 -8.23 17.26
C TRP A 269 -2.55 -8.77 17.17
N PRO A 270 -1.85 -8.55 16.05
CA PRO A 270 -0.49 -9.07 15.90
C PRO A 270 0.47 -8.35 16.85
N HIS A 271 1.46 -9.10 17.33
CA HIS A 271 2.60 -8.54 18.06
C HIS A 271 3.34 -7.50 17.18
N PRO A 272 3.80 -6.37 17.74
CA PRO A 272 4.42 -5.26 17.01
C PRO A 272 5.86 -5.53 16.52
N THR A 273 6.23 -6.80 16.37
CA THR A 273 7.56 -7.21 15.90
C THR A 273 7.46 -8.42 14.99
N GLY A 274 8.42 -8.58 14.08
CA GLY A 274 8.53 -9.73 13.21
C GLY A 274 8.36 -9.35 11.74
N MET A 275 8.09 -10.34 10.89
CA MET A 275 7.84 -10.11 9.48
C MET A 275 6.57 -9.28 9.28
N GLY A 276 6.60 -8.28 8.40
CA GLY A 276 5.45 -7.42 8.09
C GLY A 276 5.58 -6.00 8.61
N TYR A 277 5.64 -5.01 7.72
CA TYR A 277 5.61 -3.60 8.08
C TYR A 277 4.27 -3.20 8.70
N LEU A 278 3.17 -3.87 8.33
CA LEU A 278 1.85 -3.61 8.93
C LEU A 278 1.73 -4.01 10.41
N ARG A 279 2.68 -4.76 10.97
CA ARG A 279 2.74 -5.01 12.42
C ARG A 279 3.08 -3.76 13.21
N TYR A 280 3.82 -2.84 12.60
CA TYR A 280 4.37 -1.67 13.24
C TYR A 280 3.38 -0.51 13.15
N SER A 281 3.53 0.44 14.06
CA SER A 281 2.71 1.64 14.05
C SER A 281 3.15 2.61 12.97
N ARG A 282 2.19 3.13 12.20
CA ARG A 282 2.40 4.12 11.14
C ARG A 282 1.56 5.36 11.39
N MET A 283 2.02 6.47 10.86
CA MET A 283 1.19 7.69 10.80
C MET A 283 0.20 7.53 9.65
N VAL A 284 -1.08 7.53 9.98
CA VAL A 284 -2.15 7.58 8.98
C VAL A 284 -2.71 8.98 8.90
N ASN A 285 -3.01 9.39 7.68
CA ASN A 285 -3.64 10.65 7.41
C ASN A 285 -5.13 10.55 7.78
N ILE A 286 -5.61 11.47 8.61
CA ILE A 286 -7.05 11.66 8.84
C ILE A 286 -7.59 12.58 7.75
N ASN A 287 -6.89 13.68 7.48
CA ASN A 287 -7.06 14.55 6.33
C ASN A 287 -5.74 15.29 6.01
N ASP A 288 -5.75 16.20 5.04
CA ASP A 288 -4.58 16.95 4.57
C ASP A 288 -3.68 17.57 5.67
N ASN A 289 -4.24 17.91 6.85
CA ASN A 289 -3.50 18.54 7.94
C ASN A 289 -3.32 17.65 9.17
N TRP A 290 -4.19 16.68 9.42
CA TRP A 290 -4.23 15.90 10.66
C TRP A 290 -3.81 14.45 10.46
N TRP A 291 -3.04 13.96 11.43
CA TRP A 291 -2.48 12.62 11.40
C TRP A 291 -2.64 11.96 12.77
N ILE A 292 -2.81 10.65 12.77
CA ILE A 292 -2.85 9.82 13.99
C ILE A 292 -1.93 8.60 13.79
N LYS A 293 -1.30 8.14 14.87
CA LYS A 293 -0.48 6.94 14.83
C LYS A 293 -1.36 5.72 15.14
N LEU A 294 -1.48 4.82 14.18
CA LEU A 294 -2.20 3.55 14.32
C LEU A 294 -1.29 2.37 13.97
N PRO A 295 -1.52 1.18 14.55
CA PRO A 295 -0.91 -0.03 14.02
C PRO A 295 -1.25 -0.21 12.53
N GLY A 296 -0.28 -0.64 11.73
CA GLY A 296 -0.43 -0.72 10.27
C GLY A 296 -1.52 -1.69 9.82
N TYR A 297 -1.87 -2.67 10.64
CA TYR A 297 -2.93 -3.64 10.39
C TYR A 297 -4.36 -3.08 10.55
N PHE A 298 -4.53 -1.82 10.95
CA PHE A 298 -5.82 -1.14 10.84
C PHE A 298 -6.10 -0.82 9.37
N ALA A 299 -7.21 -1.32 8.85
CA ALA A 299 -7.62 -1.06 7.47
C ALA A 299 -8.50 0.19 7.41
N SER A 300 -8.23 1.05 6.42
CA SER A 300 -9.11 2.16 6.06
C SER A 300 -10.23 1.62 5.19
N VAL A 301 -11.48 1.74 5.64
CA VAL A 301 -12.64 1.28 4.86
C VAL A 301 -13.80 2.25 5.01
N TRP A 302 -14.67 2.27 3.99
CA TRP A 302 -15.99 2.84 4.13
C TRP A 302 -16.83 1.98 5.09
N ASP A 303 -17.40 2.61 6.11
CA ASP A 303 -18.32 1.97 7.04
C ASP A 303 -19.75 2.46 6.83
N GLU A 304 -20.65 1.52 6.51
CA GLU A 304 -22.05 1.82 6.21
C GLU A 304 -22.87 2.25 7.43
N HIS A 305 -22.45 1.89 8.64
CA HIS A 305 -23.12 2.30 9.87
C HIS A 305 -22.75 3.75 10.21
N PHE A 306 -21.47 4.11 10.07
CA PHE A 306 -20.99 5.47 10.32
C PHE A 306 -21.10 6.43 9.13
N LYS A 307 -21.36 5.91 7.92
CA LYS A 307 -21.47 6.67 6.66
C LYS A 307 -20.23 7.53 6.36
N GLN A 308 -19.06 6.98 6.66
CA GLN A 308 -17.77 7.63 6.44
C GLN A 308 -16.65 6.58 6.38
N ASP A 309 -15.47 7.01 5.96
CA ASP A 309 -14.26 6.19 6.09
C ASP A 309 -13.83 6.09 7.55
N VAL A 310 -13.47 4.89 7.97
CA VAL A 310 -13.00 4.57 9.33
C VAL A 310 -11.75 3.71 9.25
N PHE A 311 -10.98 3.69 10.34
CA PHE A 311 -9.93 2.69 10.53
C PHE A 311 -10.44 1.58 11.41
N LYS A 312 -10.42 0.33 10.94
CA LYS A 312 -10.96 -0.81 11.69
C LYS A 312 -9.95 -1.94 11.86
N CYS A 313 -10.07 -2.61 13.00
CA CYS A 313 -9.49 -3.92 13.30
C CYS A 313 -10.51 -4.72 14.15
N PHE A 314 -10.25 -6.00 14.41
CA PHE A 314 -11.11 -6.79 15.29
C PHE A 314 -11.27 -6.10 16.65
N GLY A 315 -12.52 -5.93 17.07
CA GLY A 315 -12.88 -5.31 18.34
C GLY A 315 -12.63 -3.81 18.45
N CYS A 316 -12.18 -3.12 17.39
CA CYS A 316 -11.89 -1.69 17.46
C CYS A 316 -12.16 -0.94 16.16
N VAL A 317 -12.77 0.24 16.28
CA VAL A 317 -12.99 1.18 15.18
C VAL A 317 -12.55 2.57 15.62
N VAL A 318 -11.73 3.22 14.81
CA VAL A 318 -11.33 4.61 14.96
C VAL A 318 -12.06 5.42 13.89
N ILE A 319 -12.89 6.32 14.37
CA ILE A 319 -13.71 7.24 13.58
C ILE A 319 -13.09 8.62 13.74
N ALA A 320 -12.91 9.32 12.63
CA ALA A 320 -12.30 10.61 12.63
C ALA A 320 -13.11 11.61 11.82
N ASP A 321 -13.42 12.74 12.45
CA ASP A 321 -14.12 13.86 11.84
C ASP A 321 -13.36 15.15 12.17
N ILE A 322 -13.45 16.15 11.30
CA ILE A 322 -12.68 17.38 11.42
C ILE A 322 -13.57 18.59 11.26
N GLY A 323 -13.48 19.49 12.23
CA GLY A 323 -14.22 20.74 12.27
C GLY A 323 -13.29 21.94 12.20
N LEU A 324 -13.75 23.00 11.54
CA LEU A 324 -13.20 24.33 11.75
C LEU A 324 -13.80 24.92 13.04
N THR A 325 -12.97 25.61 13.81
CA THR A 325 -13.43 26.33 15.00
C THR A 325 -13.31 27.84 14.77
N GLU A 326 -14.36 28.59 15.09
CA GLU A 326 -14.32 30.05 15.09
C GLU A 326 -13.54 30.60 16.31
N LYS A 327 -13.27 29.74 17.30
CA LYS A 327 -12.48 30.10 18.48
C LYS A 327 -11.00 30.18 18.11
N LYS A 328 -10.35 31.27 18.54
CA LYS A 328 -8.90 31.48 18.43
C LYS A 328 -8.13 31.01 19.67
N ASP A 329 -8.81 30.33 20.58
CA ASP A 329 -8.23 29.72 21.77
C ASP A 329 -8.32 28.20 21.69
N ARG A 330 -7.44 27.51 22.40
CA ARG A 330 -7.39 26.04 22.44
C ARG A 330 -8.36 25.48 23.50
N SER A 331 -9.47 26.16 23.78
CA SER A 331 -10.44 25.70 24.79
C SER A 331 -11.22 24.49 24.30
N VAL A 332 -11.81 23.75 25.25
CA VAL A 332 -12.71 22.62 24.94
C VAL A 332 -13.87 23.07 24.04
N ILE A 333 -14.22 22.24 23.07
CA ILE A 333 -15.38 22.45 22.18
C ILE A 333 -16.66 21.93 22.82
N GLY A 334 -17.82 22.38 22.33
CA GLY A 334 -19.11 21.92 22.85
C GLY A 334 -19.31 20.41 22.69
N GLY A 335 -19.98 19.76 23.64
CA GLY A 335 -20.18 18.30 23.68
C GLY A 335 -19.17 17.53 24.55
N PHE A 336 -18.16 18.23 25.07
CA PHE A 336 -17.15 17.74 26.01
C PHE A 336 -17.20 18.49 27.35
N GLU A 337 -18.38 19.00 27.74
CA GLU A 337 -18.58 19.62 29.04
C GLU A 337 -18.68 18.56 30.15
N GLY A 338 -17.94 18.72 31.25
CA GLY A 338 -18.02 17.85 32.42
C GLY A 338 -16.67 17.41 32.98
N GLU A 339 -16.69 16.33 33.77
CA GLU A 339 -15.49 15.64 34.22
C GLU A 339 -14.85 14.91 33.03
N LEU A 340 -13.63 15.30 32.69
CA LEU A 340 -12.89 14.74 31.56
C LEU A 340 -11.99 13.60 32.05
N ASP A 341 -12.05 12.46 31.35
CA ASP A 341 -11.13 11.34 31.59
C ASP A 341 -9.73 11.63 31.04
N VAL A 342 -9.65 12.44 29.98
CA VAL A 342 -8.39 12.89 29.36
C VAL A 342 -8.40 14.41 29.26
N SER A 343 -7.39 15.07 29.82
CA SER A 343 -7.15 16.51 29.69
C SER A 343 -5.65 16.76 29.70
N VAL A 344 -5.05 16.87 28.51
CA VAL A 344 -3.59 16.92 28.35
C VAL A 344 -3.22 18.04 27.38
N VAL A 345 -2.21 18.83 27.75
CA VAL A 345 -1.54 19.75 26.82
C VAL A 345 -0.27 19.06 26.36
N LYS A 346 -0.13 18.85 25.05
CA LYS A 346 1.04 18.23 24.46
C LYS A 346 1.36 18.93 23.15
N ASP A 347 2.63 19.31 23.02
CA ASP A 347 3.12 20.11 21.89
C ASP A 347 2.27 21.39 21.74
N ASP A 348 1.74 21.61 20.53
CA ASP A 348 0.88 22.73 20.19
C ASP A 348 -0.62 22.39 20.21
N LEU A 349 -1.00 21.33 20.93
CA LEU A 349 -2.36 20.81 20.97
C LEU A 349 -2.88 20.64 22.40
N ASN A 350 -4.18 20.89 22.56
CA ASN A 350 -4.92 20.52 23.76
C ASN A 350 -5.81 19.32 23.46
N PHE A 351 -5.72 18.29 24.28
CA PHE A 351 -6.46 17.04 24.15
C PHE A 351 -7.51 16.95 25.24
N TYR A 352 -8.76 16.73 24.85
CA TYR A 352 -9.87 16.50 25.77
C TYR A 352 -10.61 15.22 25.37
N GLY A 353 -10.91 14.35 26.33
CA GLY A 353 -11.59 13.08 26.04
C GLY A 353 -12.45 12.59 27.20
N ILE A 354 -13.50 11.85 26.87
CA ILE A 354 -14.48 11.27 27.79
C ILE A 354 -14.77 9.84 27.35
N PHE A 355 -14.74 8.90 28.29
CA PHE A 355 -15.18 7.53 28.07
C PHE A 355 -16.69 7.41 28.25
N ARG A 356 -17.36 6.79 27.27
CA ARG A 356 -18.81 6.59 27.28
C ARG A 356 -19.16 5.15 26.93
N ASP A 357 -20.25 4.66 27.53
CA ASP A 357 -20.93 3.46 27.05
C ASP A 357 -21.94 3.88 25.98
N LYS A 358 -21.82 3.34 24.76
CA LYS A 358 -22.77 3.60 23.69
C LYS A 358 -23.20 2.32 22.99
N GLU A 359 -24.47 2.30 22.60
CA GLU A 359 -24.99 1.26 21.72
C GLU A 359 -24.54 1.56 20.28
N TYR A 360 -23.90 0.60 19.62
CA TYR A 360 -23.38 0.74 18.24
C TYR A 360 -24.05 -0.22 17.25
N ALA A 361 -24.78 -1.21 17.75
CA ALA A 361 -25.70 -2.03 16.99
C ALA A 361 -26.83 -2.47 17.93
N ALA A 362 -27.98 -2.86 17.38
CA ALA A 362 -29.13 -3.26 18.19
C ALA A 362 -28.74 -4.32 19.24
N GLY A 363 -28.82 -3.94 20.52
CA GLY A 363 -28.48 -4.76 21.68
C GLY A 363 -26.97 -4.92 21.95
N LYS A 364 -26.09 -4.19 21.26
CA LYS A 364 -24.63 -4.24 21.44
C LYS A 364 -24.09 -2.92 21.98
N MET A 365 -23.57 -2.98 23.20
CA MET A 365 -22.87 -1.88 23.86
C MET A 365 -21.37 -1.99 23.61
N GLY A 366 -20.72 -0.86 23.34
CA GLY A 366 -19.27 -0.73 23.28
C GLY A 366 -18.80 0.41 24.17
N LYS A 367 -17.51 0.41 24.52
CA LYS A 367 -16.86 1.57 25.11
C LYS A 367 -16.35 2.49 24.02
N TRP A 368 -16.46 3.78 24.27
CA TRP A 368 -16.08 4.84 23.36
C TRP A 368 -15.18 5.81 24.09
N LEU A 369 -14.00 6.09 23.55
CA LEU A 369 -13.31 7.34 23.82
C LEU A 369 -13.81 8.36 22.80
N ASP A 370 -14.72 9.24 23.20
CA ASP A 370 -14.96 10.46 22.44
C ASP A 370 -13.85 11.43 22.82
N GLY A 371 -13.17 12.04 21.84
CA GLY A 371 -12.11 13.00 22.09
C GLY A 371 -12.01 14.11 21.06
N CYS A 372 -11.41 15.22 21.45
CA CYS A 372 -11.03 16.30 20.55
C CYS A 372 -9.58 16.76 20.80
N ALA A 373 -8.83 16.91 19.72
CA ALA A 373 -7.51 17.53 19.70
C ALA A 373 -7.65 18.93 19.10
N VAL A 374 -7.37 19.95 19.89
CA VAL A 374 -7.63 21.36 19.58
C VAL A 374 -6.33 22.08 19.25
N ALA A 375 -6.20 22.52 18.00
CA ALA A 375 -5.18 23.46 17.55
C ALA A 375 -5.70 24.90 17.65
N LYS A 376 -4.90 25.89 17.22
CA LYS A 376 -5.27 27.31 17.34
C LYS A 376 -6.52 27.69 16.54
N ASP A 377 -6.67 27.15 15.33
CA ASP A 377 -7.71 27.55 14.36
C ASP A 377 -8.46 26.32 13.80
N GLU A 378 -8.18 25.10 14.31
CA GLU A 378 -8.76 23.84 13.82
C GLU A 378 -8.93 22.85 14.97
N VAL A 379 -9.87 21.91 14.82
CA VAL A 379 -10.08 20.82 15.77
C VAL A 379 -10.28 19.49 15.04
N ALA A 380 -9.59 18.45 15.51
CA ALA A 380 -9.90 17.07 15.12
C ALA A 380 -10.76 16.42 16.21
N VAL A 381 -11.90 15.86 15.82
CA VAL A 381 -12.76 15.07 16.69
C VAL A 381 -12.56 13.60 16.34
N ILE A 382 -12.23 12.80 17.35
CA ILE A 382 -11.94 11.38 17.20
C ILE A 382 -12.86 10.61 18.13
N ALA A 383 -13.45 9.54 17.62
CA ALA A 383 -14.09 8.54 18.43
C ALA A 383 -13.37 7.20 18.25
N ILE A 384 -12.90 6.60 19.35
CA ILE A 384 -12.32 5.26 19.36
C ILE A 384 -13.31 4.34 20.07
N MET A 385 -13.98 3.50 19.29
CA MET A 385 -14.87 2.46 19.78
C MET A 385 -14.08 1.17 19.97
N PHE A 386 -14.26 0.53 21.13
CA PHE A 386 -13.67 -0.76 21.43
C PHE A 386 -14.59 -1.65 22.29
N ASP A 387 -14.49 -2.96 22.12
CA ASP A 387 -15.31 -3.94 22.87
C ASP A 387 -14.55 -4.63 24.03
N ASP A 388 -13.22 -4.53 24.07
CA ASP A 388 -12.37 -5.00 25.17
C ASP A 388 -11.88 -3.84 26.05
N LEU A 389 -12.25 -3.85 27.33
CA LEU A 389 -11.83 -2.85 28.32
C LEU A 389 -10.31 -2.78 28.52
N SER A 390 -9.57 -3.85 28.20
CA SER A 390 -8.10 -3.84 28.24
C SER A 390 -7.50 -2.81 27.26
N LEU A 391 -8.25 -2.42 26.22
CA LEU A 391 -7.84 -1.44 25.21
C LEU A 391 -8.03 0.01 25.65
N GLN A 392 -8.57 0.28 26.84
CA GLN A 392 -8.83 1.65 27.30
C GLN A 392 -7.56 2.50 27.31
N GLN A 393 -6.44 1.97 27.83
CA GLN A 393 -5.16 2.68 27.84
C GLN A 393 -4.61 2.87 26.41
N TRP A 394 -4.72 1.83 25.57
CA TRP A 394 -4.31 1.92 24.17
C TRP A 394 -5.08 3.02 23.43
N ALA A 395 -6.40 3.13 23.65
CA ALA A 395 -7.24 4.16 23.04
C ALA A 395 -6.78 5.56 23.46
N THR A 396 -6.49 5.77 24.75
CA THR A 396 -5.91 7.03 25.24
C THR A 396 -4.56 7.32 24.59
N ASP A 397 -3.64 6.36 24.57
CA ASP A 397 -2.30 6.54 24.01
C ASP A 397 -2.37 6.87 22.51
N THR A 398 -3.22 6.16 21.76
CA THR A 398 -3.49 6.40 20.34
C THR A 398 -4.09 7.78 20.11
N PHE A 399 -5.10 8.19 20.90
CA PHE A 399 -5.68 9.53 20.82
C PHE A 399 -4.62 10.63 21.05
N LEU A 400 -3.70 10.44 21.99
CA LEU A 400 -2.61 11.38 22.28
C LEU A 400 -1.48 11.38 21.22
N THR A 401 -1.58 10.55 20.17
CA THR A 401 -0.65 10.59 19.03
C THR A 401 -1.10 11.53 17.91
N ILE A 402 -2.30 12.10 18.01
CA ILE A 402 -2.80 13.03 16.99
C ILE A 402 -1.85 14.21 16.90
N ARG A 403 -1.50 14.60 15.67
CA ARG A 403 -0.66 15.75 15.38
C ARG A 403 -1.09 16.44 14.10
N THR A 404 -0.64 17.67 13.94
CA THR A 404 -0.79 18.42 12.69
C THR A 404 0.45 18.29 11.83
N ARG A 405 0.36 18.59 10.53
CA ARG A 405 1.54 18.58 9.64
C ARG A 405 2.64 19.58 10.05
N LYS A 406 2.27 20.62 10.79
CA LYS A 406 3.18 21.71 11.23
C LYS A 406 3.87 21.43 12.57
N SER A 407 3.47 20.37 13.28
CA SER A 407 3.95 20.01 14.63
C SER A 407 4.87 18.80 14.62
#